data_AF-A0A9X1QHA5-F1
#
_entry.id   AF-A0A9X1QHA5-F1
#
_cell.length_a   1.000
_cell.length_b   1.000
_cell.length_c   1.000
_cell.angle_alpha   90.00
_cell.angle_beta   90.00
_cell.angle_gamma   90.00
#
_symmetry.space_group_name_H-M   'P 1'
#
loop_
_entity.id
_entity.type
_entity.pdbx_description
1 polymer ?
#
loop_
_entity_poly.entity_id
_entity_poly.type
_entity_poly.pdbx_seq_one_letter_code
_entity_poly.pdbx_strand_id
1 'polypeptide(L)'
;MKTTLLTPNLSNHLGKMKALLFIFLFSFVLLGCKEDDVDPDLTKDFVGTWKGEVKQEKGYEYSSDWEISKASENAVKVVSTYRFVSKDPKYTSQTVVTPIENITLSTTLANSVVLNLTDEEIVPGDVLMIKGVGIVSGKTLTFSSTATSKKTGRVETPPVQIFTKQ
;
A
#
# COMPACT_ATOMS: atom_id res chain seq x y z
N MET A 1 39.57 -59.35 -51.60
CA MET A 1 39.59 -57.87 -51.51
C MET A 1 38.21 -57.40 -51.08
N LYS A 2 38.09 -56.80 -49.89
CA LYS A 2 36.85 -56.24 -49.35
C LYS A 2 37.22 -54.92 -48.67
N THR A 3 36.68 -53.82 -49.18
CA THR A 3 36.91 -52.46 -48.71
C THR A 3 36.04 -52.19 -47.49
N THR A 4 36.61 -51.68 -46.40
CA THR A 4 35.83 -51.16 -45.27
C THR A 4 36.24 -49.71 -45.03
N LEU A 5 35.31 -48.80 -45.28
CA LEU A 5 35.36 -47.37 -44.97
C LEU A 5 35.30 -47.14 -43.45
N LEU A 6 36.21 -46.34 -42.92
CA LEU A 6 36.12 -45.77 -41.58
C LEU A 6 35.33 -44.46 -41.65
N THR A 7 34.11 -44.46 -41.15
CA THR A 7 33.34 -43.23 -40.85
C THR A 7 33.82 -42.64 -39.51
N PRO A 8 34.09 -41.32 -39.41
CA PRO A 8 34.37 -40.69 -38.14
C PRO A 8 33.11 -40.60 -37.26
N ASN A 9 33.31 -40.96 -36.00
CA ASN A 9 32.30 -41.05 -34.96
C ASN A 9 31.79 -39.65 -34.55
N LEU A 10 30.62 -39.25 -35.08
CA LEU A 10 29.95 -37.97 -34.80
C LEU A 10 29.37 -37.86 -33.36
N SER A 11 29.57 -38.85 -32.51
CA SER A 11 28.98 -38.91 -31.16
C SER A 11 29.65 -37.97 -30.13
N ASN A 12 30.93 -37.64 -30.31
CA ASN A 12 31.71 -36.93 -29.28
C ASN A 12 31.56 -35.39 -29.25
N HIS A 13 30.98 -34.78 -30.29
CA HIS A 13 30.82 -33.31 -30.34
C HIS A 13 29.48 -32.82 -29.78
N LEU A 14 28.43 -33.65 -29.85
CA LEU A 14 27.08 -33.24 -29.41
C LEU A 14 26.94 -33.20 -27.87
N GLY A 15 27.68 -34.03 -27.14
CA GLY A 15 27.70 -34.03 -25.68
C GLY A 15 28.41 -32.81 -25.06
N LYS A 16 29.50 -32.34 -25.69
CA LYS A 16 30.29 -31.20 -25.20
C LYS A 16 29.59 -29.86 -25.39
N MET A 17 28.84 -29.67 -26.48
CA MET A 17 28.03 -28.46 -26.70
C MET A 17 26.87 -28.33 -25.72
N LYS A 18 26.23 -29.44 -25.31
CA LYS A 18 25.17 -29.43 -24.30
C LYS A 18 25.69 -29.08 -22.91
N ALA A 19 26.86 -29.60 -22.54
CA ALA A 19 27.48 -29.29 -21.24
C ALA A 19 27.88 -27.79 -21.11
N LEU A 20 28.38 -27.18 -22.20
CA LEU A 20 28.68 -25.74 -22.23
C LEU A 20 27.43 -24.87 -22.16
N LEU A 21 26.30 -25.29 -22.77
CA LEU A 21 25.04 -24.57 -22.70
C LEU A 21 24.46 -24.55 -21.27
N PHE A 22 24.58 -25.66 -20.53
CA PHE A 22 24.13 -25.75 -19.13
C PHE A 22 24.96 -24.89 -18.19
N ILE A 23 26.28 -24.77 -18.41
CA ILE A 23 27.15 -23.91 -17.59
C ILE A 23 26.85 -22.43 -17.85
N PHE A 24 26.60 -22.04 -19.11
CA PHE A 24 26.23 -20.66 -19.42
C PHE A 24 24.82 -20.30 -18.89
N LEU A 25 23.86 -21.24 -18.91
CA LEU A 25 22.53 -21.01 -18.33
C LEU A 25 22.54 -20.90 -16.80
N PHE A 26 23.38 -21.67 -16.09
CA PHE A 26 23.49 -21.58 -14.63
C PHE A 26 24.28 -20.35 -14.15
N SER A 27 25.18 -19.82 -14.97
CA SER A 27 25.96 -18.61 -14.64
C SER A 27 25.12 -17.33 -14.64
N PHE A 28 24.00 -17.30 -15.37
CA PHE A 28 23.09 -16.16 -15.42
C PHE A 28 22.01 -16.16 -14.32
N VAL A 29 21.81 -17.28 -13.62
CA VAL A 29 20.81 -17.37 -12.53
C VAL A 29 21.34 -16.79 -11.21
N LEU A 30 22.67 -16.62 -11.08
CA LEU A 30 23.29 -16.10 -9.85
C LEU A 30 23.63 -14.59 -9.87
N LEU A 31 23.30 -13.88 -10.96
CA LEU A 31 23.65 -12.46 -11.13
C LEU A 31 22.45 -11.50 -11.13
N GLY A 32 21.30 -11.95 -10.64
CA GLY A 32 20.05 -11.19 -10.73
C GLY A 32 19.14 -11.24 -9.51
N CYS A 33 19.65 -11.54 -8.31
CA CYS A 33 18.98 -11.07 -7.09
C CYS A 33 19.71 -9.79 -6.68
N LYS A 34 19.31 -8.68 -7.27
CA LYS A 34 19.42 -7.41 -6.56
C LYS A 34 18.50 -7.61 -5.36
N GLU A 35 19.06 -7.91 -4.20
CA GLU A 35 18.34 -7.70 -2.95
C GLU A 35 18.03 -6.21 -2.98
N ASP A 36 16.82 -5.86 -3.44
CA ASP A 36 16.25 -4.57 -3.14
C ASP A 36 16.17 -4.56 -1.62
N ASP A 37 17.20 -3.98 -0.98
CA ASP A 37 17.24 -3.75 0.45
C ASP A 37 15.92 -3.06 0.80
N VAL A 38 15.02 -3.82 1.41
CA VAL A 38 13.75 -3.27 1.88
C VAL A 38 14.14 -2.23 2.92
N ASP A 39 13.89 -0.97 2.59
CA ASP A 39 14.20 0.14 3.48
C ASP A 39 13.63 -0.17 4.87
N PRO A 40 14.48 -0.24 5.91
CA PRO A 40 14.00 -0.61 7.24
C PRO A 40 12.97 0.40 7.77
N ASP A 41 13.02 1.64 7.29
CA ASP A 41 12.06 2.68 7.63
C ASP A 41 10.93 2.74 6.59
N LEU A 42 9.83 2.03 6.89
CA LEU A 42 8.64 2.01 6.04
C LEU A 42 7.87 3.34 6.07
N THR A 43 8.20 4.26 6.98
CA THR A 43 7.39 5.46 7.22
C THR A 43 7.71 6.62 6.28
N LYS A 44 8.86 6.58 5.59
CA LYS A 44 9.42 7.71 4.81
C LYS A 44 8.43 8.34 3.84
N ASP A 45 7.69 7.52 3.11
CA ASP A 45 6.74 8.01 2.12
C ASP A 45 5.49 8.62 2.76
N PHE A 46 5.08 8.11 3.93
CA PHE A 46 3.87 8.51 4.64
C PHE A 46 4.06 9.76 5.50
N VAL A 47 5.21 9.95 6.15
CA VAL A 47 5.42 11.09 7.06
C VAL A 47 5.29 12.42 6.31
N GLY A 48 4.52 13.35 6.88
CA GLY A 48 4.27 14.69 6.35
C GLY A 48 2.83 15.16 6.52
N THR A 49 2.54 16.31 5.92
CA THR A 49 1.19 16.91 5.89
C THR A 49 0.49 16.57 4.59
N TRP A 50 -0.74 16.10 4.70
CA TRP A 50 -1.58 15.62 3.61
C TRP A 50 -2.90 16.36 3.60
N LYS A 51 -3.22 17.00 2.47
CA LYS A 51 -4.48 17.73 2.28
C LYS A 51 -5.47 16.87 1.55
N GLY A 52 -6.62 16.61 2.16
CA GLY A 52 -7.72 15.92 1.50
C GLY A 52 -8.49 16.86 0.58
N GLU A 53 -9.24 16.28 -0.35
CA GLU A 53 -10.11 17.03 -1.24
C GLU A 53 -11.22 17.74 -0.45
N VAL A 54 -11.48 19.01 -0.81
CA VAL A 54 -12.66 19.72 -0.33
C VAL A 54 -13.86 19.25 -1.14
N LYS A 55 -14.82 18.62 -0.45
CA LYS A 55 -16.08 18.18 -1.04
C LYS A 55 -17.13 19.25 -0.77
N GLN A 56 -17.81 19.67 -1.82
CA GLN A 56 -18.85 20.68 -1.73
C GLN A 56 -20.20 20.07 -2.09
N GLU A 57 -21.15 20.25 -1.20
CA GLU A 57 -22.55 19.85 -1.38
C GLU A 57 -23.44 21.08 -1.30
N LYS A 58 -24.73 20.91 -1.62
CA LYS A 58 -25.67 22.03 -1.52
C LYS A 58 -25.84 22.44 -0.05
N GLY A 59 -25.24 23.58 0.29
CA GLY A 59 -25.38 24.20 1.61
C GLY A 59 -24.26 23.91 2.60
N TYR A 60 -23.26 23.08 2.26
CA TYR A 60 -22.09 22.85 3.11
C TYR A 60 -20.88 22.37 2.30
N GLU A 61 -19.70 22.49 2.89
CA GLU A 61 -18.46 21.92 2.39
C GLU A 61 -17.76 21.17 3.53
N TYR A 62 -17.01 20.13 3.18
CA TYR A 62 -16.26 19.35 4.15
C TYR A 62 -14.94 18.84 3.57
N SER A 63 -13.95 18.69 4.44
CA SER A 63 -12.63 18.16 4.08
C SER A 63 -12.00 17.43 5.27
N SER A 64 -10.96 16.67 4.98
CA SER A 64 -10.16 15.99 5.99
C SER A 64 -8.68 16.17 5.66
N ASP A 65 -7.90 16.74 6.58
CA ASP A 65 -6.45 16.87 6.43
C ASP A 65 -5.76 15.93 7.41
N TRP A 66 -4.66 15.30 7.00
CA TRP A 66 -3.88 14.41 7.85
C TRP A 66 -2.48 14.97 8.09
N GLU A 67 -2.05 14.92 9.34
CA GLU A 67 -0.64 15.06 9.71
C GLU A 67 -0.13 13.70 10.16
N ILE A 68 0.83 13.14 9.41
CA ILE A 68 1.36 11.81 9.65
C ILE A 68 2.78 11.95 10.19
N SER A 69 3.02 11.33 11.35
CA SER A 69 4.32 11.32 12.03
C SER A 69 4.79 9.90 12.31
N LYS A 70 6.11 9.73 12.44
CA LYS A 70 6.72 8.43 12.74
C LYS A 70 6.41 8.01 14.18
N ALA A 71 5.92 6.79 14.36
CA ALA A 71 5.76 6.16 15.67
C ALA A 71 6.85 5.09 15.91
N SER A 72 7.18 4.31 14.87
CA SER A 72 8.30 3.36 14.82
C SER A 72 8.77 3.21 13.38
N GLU A 73 9.72 2.31 13.09
CA GLU A 73 10.17 1.99 11.71
C GLU A 73 9.06 1.39 10.84
N ASN A 74 8.02 0.82 11.44
CA ASN A 74 6.91 0.16 10.75
C ASN A 74 5.53 0.64 11.22
N ALA A 75 5.46 1.78 11.90
CA ALA A 75 4.20 2.35 12.35
C ALA A 75 4.22 3.87 12.32
N VAL A 76 3.06 4.45 12.03
CA VAL A 76 2.84 5.89 12.03
C VAL A 76 1.73 6.28 12.99
N LYS A 77 1.77 7.54 13.43
CA LYS A 77 0.66 8.23 14.07
C LYS A 77 0.03 9.16 13.04
N VAL A 78 -1.30 9.20 13.01
CA VAL A 78 -2.06 10.12 12.17
C VAL A 78 -2.88 11.05 13.05
N VAL A 79 -2.78 12.35 12.82
CA VAL A 79 -3.72 13.34 13.35
C VAL A 79 -4.63 13.77 12.20
N SER A 80 -5.88 13.33 12.25
CA SER A 80 -6.91 13.67 11.27
C SER A 80 -7.66 14.91 11.72
N THR A 81 -7.74 15.93 10.87
CA THR A 81 -8.54 17.14 11.10
C THR A 81 -9.68 17.18 10.10
N TYR A 82 -10.87 16.79 10.54
CA TYR A 82 -12.10 16.92 9.77
C TYR A 82 -12.67 18.33 9.94
N ARG A 83 -12.99 18.99 8.83
CA ARG A 83 -13.66 20.30 8.82
C ARG A 83 -14.97 20.16 8.08
N PHE A 84 -16.05 20.63 8.70
CA PHE A 84 -17.36 20.77 8.11
C PHE A 84 -17.80 22.22 8.27
N VAL A 85 -18.08 22.89 7.16
CA VAL A 85 -18.49 24.30 7.12
C VAL A 85 -19.86 24.37 6.46
N SER A 86 -20.89 24.66 7.24
CA SER A 86 -22.24 24.86 6.74
C SER A 86 -22.48 26.32 6.35
N LYS A 87 -23.17 26.49 5.23
CA LYS A 87 -23.81 27.74 4.77
C LYS A 87 -25.33 27.71 5.00
N ASP A 88 -25.89 26.53 5.28
CA ASP A 88 -27.31 26.35 5.66
C ASP A 88 -27.46 26.45 7.19
N PRO A 89 -28.35 27.34 7.70
CA PRO A 89 -28.54 27.55 9.14
C PRO A 89 -29.07 26.32 9.89
N LYS A 90 -29.53 25.27 9.19
CA LYS A 90 -29.96 24.01 9.81
C LYS A 90 -28.80 23.17 10.34
N TYR A 91 -27.59 23.37 9.83
CA TYR A 91 -26.41 22.62 10.26
C TYR A 91 -25.41 23.52 10.97
N THR A 92 -24.72 22.96 11.96
CA THR A 92 -23.66 23.65 12.70
C THR A 92 -22.31 23.28 12.11
N SER A 93 -21.53 24.28 11.71
CA SER A 93 -20.14 24.09 11.31
C SER A 93 -19.33 23.50 12.46
N GLN A 94 -18.46 22.55 12.17
CA GLN A 94 -17.65 21.88 13.18
C GLN A 94 -16.27 21.55 12.64
N THR A 95 -15.29 21.54 13.54
CA THR A 95 -13.96 20.98 13.28
C THR A 95 -13.69 19.93 14.34
N VAL A 96 -13.31 18.74 13.90
CA VAL A 96 -13.01 17.59 14.77
C VAL A 96 -11.57 17.16 14.50
N VAL A 97 -10.80 17.03 15.57
CA VAL A 97 -9.41 16.56 15.51
C VAL A 97 -9.34 15.20 16.20
N THR A 98 -8.90 14.19 15.46
CA THR A 98 -8.85 12.80 15.91
C THR A 98 -7.42 12.27 15.77
N PRO A 99 -6.72 12.01 16.88
CA PRO A 99 -5.45 11.28 16.85
C PRO A 99 -5.70 9.77 16.73
N ILE A 100 -4.94 9.11 15.86
CA ILE A 100 -4.92 7.66 15.67
C ILE A 100 -3.47 7.22 15.83
N GLU A 101 -3.22 6.41 16.85
CA GLU A 101 -1.89 5.97 17.23
C GLU A 101 -1.55 4.60 16.63
N ASN A 102 -0.26 4.34 16.40
CA ASN A 102 0.28 3.02 16.06
C ASN A 102 -0.37 2.34 14.84
N ILE A 103 -0.58 3.08 13.76
CA ILE A 103 -1.06 2.51 12.50
C ILE A 103 0.08 1.72 11.84
N THR A 104 -0.09 0.41 11.72
CA THR A 104 0.92 -0.50 11.18
C THR A 104 1.11 -0.34 9.68
N LEU A 105 2.36 -0.26 9.25
CA LEU A 105 2.79 -0.32 7.87
C LEU A 105 3.31 -1.72 7.53
N SER A 106 3.03 -2.19 6.32
CA SER A 106 3.59 -3.44 5.80
C SER A 106 3.99 -3.31 4.34
N THR A 107 4.86 -4.20 3.86
CA THR A 107 5.19 -4.31 2.45
C THR A 107 4.25 -5.29 1.76
N THR A 108 3.86 -4.99 0.53
CA THR A 108 3.15 -5.93 -0.34
C THR A 108 4.15 -6.79 -1.12
N LEU A 109 3.64 -7.83 -1.80
CA LEU A 109 4.44 -8.64 -2.74
C LEU A 109 5.03 -7.83 -3.90
N ALA A 110 4.51 -6.64 -4.17
CA ALA A 110 5.02 -5.73 -5.19
C ALA A 110 5.99 -4.67 -4.61
N ASN A 111 6.50 -4.89 -3.38
CA ASN A 111 7.39 -3.97 -2.65
C ASN A 111 6.81 -2.57 -2.41
N SER A 112 5.49 -2.39 -2.50
CA SER A 112 4.83 -1.16 -2.07
C SER A 112 4.56 -1.20 -0.57
N VAL A 113 4.73 -0.05 0.10
CA VAL A 113 4.35 0.09 1.51
C VAL A 113 2.87 0.46 1.60
N VAL A 114 2.13 -0.26 2.44
CA VAL A 114 0.71 -0.04 2.72
C VAL A 114 0.51 0.31 4.20
N LEU A 115 -0.32 1.31 4.43
CA LEU A 115 -0.83 1.69 5.74
C LEU A 115 -2.08 0.85 6.04
N ASN A 116 -2.09 0.16 7.18
CA ASN A 116 -3.22 -0.68 7.59
C ASN A 116 -3.84 -0.12 8.87
N LEU A 117 -5.05 0.41 8.75
CA LEU A 117 -5.84 0.90 9.87
C LEU A 117 -6.84 -0.17 10.31
N THR A 118 -6.92 -0.42 11.60
CA THR A 118 -8.08 -1.07 12.23
C THR A 118 -8.47 -0.24 13.44
N ASP A 119 -9.72 0.19 13.49
CA ASP A 119 -10.22 1.06 14.55
C ASP A 119 -11.64 0.66 14.97
N GLU A 120 -12.06 1.08 16.15
CA GLU A 120 -13.42 0.90 16.67
C GLU A 120 -14.07 2.24 16.93
N GLU A 121 -15.16 2.53 16.21
CA GLU A 121 -15.96 3.73 16.43
C GLU A 121 -17.25 3.36 17.17
N ILE A 122 -17.46 3.95 18.35
CA ILE A 122 -18.70 3.77 19.10
C ILE A 122 -19.73 4.76 18.57
N VAL A 123 -20.82 4.24 18.01
CA VAL A 123 -21.96 5.04 17.55
C VAL A 123 -23.20 4.72 18.41
N PRO A 124 -24.22 5.58 18.47
CA PRO A 124 -25.40 5.32 19.29
C PRO A 124 -26.03 3.94 18.99
N GLY A 125 -25.91 3.01 19.95
CA GLY A 125 -26.50 1.68 19.88
C GLY A 125 -25.74 0.63 19.06
N ASP A 126 -24.49 0.91 18.64
CA ASP A 126 -23.63 -0.01 17.91
C ASP A 126 -22.13 0.33 18.06
N VAL A 127 -21.26 -0.56 17.58
CA VAL A 127 -19.83 -0.32 17.41
C VAL A 127 -19.47 -0.66 15.98
N LEU A 128 -18.79 0.25 15.29
CA LEU A 128 -18.30 0.05 13.93
C LEU A 128 -16.84 -0.40 13.98
N MET A 129 -16.56 -1.57 13.41
CA MET A 129 -15.19 -1.99 13.10
C MET A 129 -14.76 -1.33 11.79
N ILE A 130 -13.83 -0.40 11.86
CA ILE A 130 -13.26 0.27 10.70
C ILE A 130 -12.02 -0.46 10.27
N LYS A 131 -11.90 -0.77 8.97
CA LYS A 131 -10.66 -1.26 8.37
C LYS A 131 -10.28 -0.36 7.20
N GLY A 132 -9.04 0.12 7.20
CA GLY A 132 -8.55 1.04 6.19
C GLY A 132 -7.22 0.58 5.58
N VAL A 133 -7.03 0.88 4.30
CA VAL A 133 -5.78 0.64 3.57
C VAL A 133 -5.38 1.93 2.86
N GLY A 134 -4.17 2.41 3.14
CA GLY A 134 -3.56 3.57 2.53
C GLY A 134 -2.37 3.20 1.65
N ILE A 135 -2.27 3.79 0.45
CA ILE A 135 -1.12 3.62 -0.46
C ILE A 135 -0.63 5.00 -0.88
N VAL A 136 0.68 5.22 -0.76
CA VAL A 136 1.34 6.42 -1.31
C VAL A 136 1.90 6.12 -2.70
N SER A 137 1.65 7.02 -3.65
CA SER A 137 2.28 7.05 -4.96
C SER A 137 2.70 8.48 -5.28
N GLY A 138 4.01 8.75 -5.22
CA GLY A 138 4.56 10.10 -5.35
C GLY A 138 4.03 11.04 -4.27
N LYS A 139 3.25 12.06 -4.67
CA LYS A 139 2.64 13.03 -3.74
C LYS A 139 1.18 12.71 -3.39
N THR A 140 0.67 11.55 -3.81
CA THR A 140 -0.73 11.18 -3.62
C THR A 140 -0.84 10.03 -2.62
N LEU A 141 -1.68 10.19 -1.61
CA LEU A 141 -2.10 9.14 -0.70
C LEU A 141 -3.55 8.77 -1.04
N THR A 142 -3.77 7.51 -1.41
CA THR A 142 -5.10 6.95 -1.65
C THR A 142 -5.47 6.09 -0.45
N PHE A 143 -6.62 6.36 0.16
CA PHE A 143 -7.11 5.64 1.33
C PHE A 143 -8.50 5.07 1.09
N SER A 144 -8.62 3.75 1.18
CA SER A 144 -9.87 3.01 1.07
C SER A 144 -10.23 2.46 2.44
N SER A 145 -11.52 2.43 2.79
CA SER A 145 -11.95 1.90 4.08
C SER A 145 -13.29 1.19 3.99
N THR A 146 -13.55 0.33 4.98
CA THR A 146 -14.86 -0.26 5.25
C THR A 146 -15.20 -0.09 6.71
N ALA A 147 -16.48 0.04 7.01
CA ALA A 147 -17.03 0.02 8.36
C ALA A 147 -18.01 -1.15 8.49
N THR A 148 -17.80 -2.01 9.48
CA THR A 148 -18.67 -3.15 9.76
C THR A 148 -19.37 -2.96 11.09
N SER A 149 -20.69 -2.93 11.08
CA SER A 149 -21.52 -2.96 12.29
C SER A 149 -21.27 -4.24 13.08
N LYS A 150 -20.80 -4.14 14.34
CA LYS A 150 -20.64 -5.31 15.22
C LYS A 150 -22.00 -5.93 15.57
N LYS A 151 -23.05 -5.13 15.68
CA LYS A 151 -24.39 -5.61 16.03
C LYS A 151 -25.09 -6.36 14.90
N THR A 152 -24.99 -5.84 13.67
CA THR A 152 -25.77 -6.37 12.53
C THR A 152 -24.92 -7.11 11.51
N GLY A 153 -23.59 -6.97 11.54
CA GLY A 153 -22.68 -7.50 10.53
C GLY A 153 -22.73 -6.76 9.19
N ARG A 154 -23.57 -5.72 9.06
CA ARG A 154 -23.65 -4.92 7.83
C ARG A 154 -22.33 -4.21 7.58
N VAL A 155 -21.86 -4.27 6.33
CA VAL A 155 -20.65 -3.61 5.85
C VAL A 155 -21.04 -2.40 5.01
N GLU A 156 -20.40 -1.27 5.27
CA GLU A 156 -20.48 -0.06 4.46
C GLU A 156 -19.09 0.31 3.96
N THR A 157 -19.00 0.70 2.69
CA THR A 157 -17.75 1.10 2.05
C THR A 157 -17.88 2.54 1.60
N PRO A 158 -17.32 3.50 2.36
CA PRO A 158 -17.27 4.89 1.93
C PRO A 158 -16.51 5.05 0.60
N PRO A 159 -16.72 6.16 -0.13
CA PRO A 159 -15.88 6.51 -1.27
C PRO A 159 -14.40 6.59 -0.86
N VAL A 160 -13.53 6.23 -1.80
CA VAL A 160 -12.08 6.36 -1.64
C VAL A 160 -11.72 7.82 -1.34
N GLN A 161 -10.82 8.01 -0.38
CA GLN A 161 -10.28 9.32 -0.01
C GLN A 161 -8.92 9.51 -0.68
N ILE A 162 -8.70 10.71 -1.21
CA ILE A 162 -7.46 11.09 -1.88
C ILE A 162 -6.88 12.29 -1.14
N PHE A 163 -5.60 12.21 -0.82
CA PHE A 163 -4.85 13.28 -0.18
C PHE A 163 -3.60 13.65 -1.00
N THR A 164 -3.23 14.93 -0.95
CA THR A 164 -2.03 15.46 -1.60
C THR A 164 -1.00 15.93 -0.58
N LYS A 165 0.23 15.43 -0.69
CA LYS A 165 1.37 15.83 0.15
C LYS A 165 1.73 17.29 -0.11
N GLN A 166 1.93 18.06 0.95
CA GLN A 166 2.34 19.47 0.89
C GLN A 166 3.87 19.60 0.78
#